data_AF-A0A914PWT1-F1
#
_entry.id   AF-A0A914PWT1-F1
#
_cell.length_a   1.000
_cell.length_b   1.000
_cell.length_c   1.000
_cell.angle_alpha   90.00
_cell.angle_beta   90.00
_cell.angle_gamma   90.00
#
_symmetry.space_group_name_H-M   'P 1'
#
loop_
_entity.id
_entity.type
_entity.pdbx_description
1 polymer ?
#
loop_
_entity_poly.entity_id
_entity_poly.type
_entity_poly.pdbx_seq_one_letter_code
_entity_poly.pdbx_strand_id
1 'polypeptide(L)'
;MGRAQFEYDEVGNTFYYVVISFYAVILVPLTYILWPSPPHENAVDESGCQCNGCKVKRDRKRAIKPWEYTKQGLKALVLLILWAAFIYISFKVSQIEHINEEYDPYKILGLDTGAEPSEIKKKYRELTKTHHPDRGGNEQQFDLIAKAYQALTNDESRENWEKYGNPDGPKAMTFGIALPKWIVSDQYVSFL
;
A
#
# COMPACT_ATOMS: atom_id res chain seq x y z
N MET A 1 -3.76 24.37 22.02
CA MET A 1 -4.38 23.18 21.40
C MET A 1 -3.47 22.75 20.26
N GLY A 2 -2.62 21.75 20.49
CA GLY A 2 -1.69 21.25 19.46
C GLY A 2 -2.50 20.62 18.33
N ARG A 3 -2.32 21.12 17.11
CA ARG A 3 -2.85 20.46 15.91
C ARG A 3 -2.14 19.11 15.79
N ALA A 4 -2.89 18.02 15.73
CA ALA A 4 -2.30 16.73 15.38
C ALA A 4 -1.66 16.87 14.00
N GLN A 5 -0.35 16.66 13.91
CA GLN A 5 0.36 16.58 12.65
C GLN A 5 0.20 15.14 12.15
N PHE A 6 -0.47 14.98 11.02
CA PHE A 6 -0.64 13.69 10.36
C PHE A 6 0.47 13.56 9.31
N GLU A 7 1.33 12.56 9.49
CA GLU A 7 2.34 12.18 8.52
C GLU A 7 1.68 11.26 7.48
N TYR A 8 1.70 11.65 6.21
CA TYR A 8 1.17 10.84 5.11
C TYR A 8 2.31 10.07 4.45
N ASP A 9 2.08 8.81 4.09
CA ASP A 9 3.06 7.95 3.44
C ASP A 9 3.42 8.49 2.04
N GLU A 10 4.66 8.96 1.89
CA GLU A 10 5.24 9.50 0.65
C GLU A 10 5.33 8.43 -0.45
N VAL A 11 5.52 7.16 -0.07
CA VAL A 11 5.82 6.05 -1.00
C VAL A 11 4.56 5.21 -1.28
N GLY A 12 3.50 5.40 -0.49
CA GLY A 12 2.23 4.67 -0.62
C GLY A 12 2.32 3.20 -0.24
N ASN A 13 3.42 2.76 0.37
CA ASN A 13 3.66 1.36 0.73
C ASN A 13 2.63 0.87 1.77
N THR A 14 2.35 1.67 2.80
CA THR A 14 1.34 1.42 3.84
C THR A 14 -0.09 1.37 3.29
N PHE A 15 -0.41 2.20 2.29
CA PHE A 15 -1.72 2.20 1.63
C PHE A 15 -2.02 0.85 0.97
N TYR A 16 -1.03 0.25 0.29
CA TYR A 16 -1.23 -1.04 -0.35
C TYR A 16 -1.55 -2.17 0.65
N TYR A 17 -0.92 -2.18 1.82
CA TYR A 17 -1.25 -3.17 2.87
C TYR A 17 -2.68 -3.00 3.37
N VAL A 18 -3.15 -1.77 3.51
CA VAL A 18 -4.55 -1.47 3.88
C VAL A 18 -5.50 -1.98 2.80
N VAL A 19 -5.24 -1.66 1.53
CA VAL A 19 -6.06 -2.12 0.40
C VAL A 19 -6.10 -3.65 0.31
N ILE A 20 -4.95 -4.33 0.42
CA ILE A 20 -4.87 -5.80 0.42
C ILE A 20 -5.66 -6.39 1.58
N SER A 21 -5.59 -5.79 2.77
CA SER A 21 -6.30 -6.26 3.95
C SER A 21 -7.82 -6.16 3.77
N PHE A 22 -8.32 -5.01 3.32
CA PHE A 22 -9.75 -4.85 3.00
C PHE A 22 -10.20 -5.80 1.88
N TYR A 23 -9.36 -5.96 0.86
CA TYR A 23 -9.64 -6.88 -0.24
C TYR A 23 -9.74 -8.32 0.25
N ALA A 24 -8.84 -8.78 1.12
CA ALA A 24 -8.88 -10.12 1.70
C ALA A 24 -10.14 -10.34 2.56
N VAL A 25 -10.53 -9.36 3.38
CA VAL A 25 -11.74 -9.40 4.21
C VAL A 25 -13.01 -9.53 3.37
N ILE A 26 -13.03 -8.96 2.17
CA ILE A 26 -14.17 -9.05 1.24
C ILE A 26 -14.10 -10.34 0.41
N LEU A 27 -12.92 -10.70 -0.10
CA LEU A 27 -12.75 -11.84 -1.00
C LEU A 27 -13.05 -13.17 -0.31
N VAL A 28 -12.60 -13.37 0.93
CA VAL A 28 -12.81 -14.63 1.67
C VAL A 28 -14.31 -14.97 1.84
N PRO A 29 -15.19 -14.11 2.37
CA PRO A 29 -16.61 -14.41 2.46
C PRO A 29 -17.28 -14.52 1.09
N LEU A 30 -16.87 -13.72 0.09
CA LEU A 30 -17.36 -13.86 -1.28
C LEU A 30 -17.04 -15.23 -1.87
N THR A 31 -15.84 -15.76 -1.64
CA THR A 31 -15.45 -17.09 -2.12
C THR A 31 -16.29 -18.18 -1.47
N TYR A 32 -16.63 -18.04 -0.18
CA TYR A 32 -17.50 -18.99 0.51
C TYR A 32 -18.94 -18.96 -0.02
N ILE A 33 -19.49 -17.77 -0.29
CA ILE A 33 -20.88 -17.60 -0.76
C ILE A 33 -21.02 -17.97 -2.26
N LEU A 34 -20.04 -17.61 -3.07
CA LEU A 34 -20.03 -17.85 -4.52
C LEU A 34 -19.42 -19.19 -4.90
N TRP A 35 -19.03 -20.02 -3.91
CA TRP A 35 -18.45 -21.32 -4.17
C TRP A 35 -19.39 -22.14 -5.07
N PRO A 36 -18.89 -22.70 -6.19
CA PRO A 36 -19.72 -23.46 -7.09
C PRO A 36 -20.14 -24.77 -6.42
N SER A 37 -21.33 -24.76 -5.81
CA SER A 37 -21.95 -25.97 -5.30
C SER A 37 -22.35 -26.88 -6.47
N PRO A 38 -22.09 -28.19 -6.37
CA PRO A 38 -22.53 -29.13 -7.39
C PRO A 38 -24.05 -29.02 -7.57
N PRO A 39 -24.56 -29.13 -8.81
CA PRO A 39 -25.99 -29.11 -9.04
C PRO A 39 -26.65 -30.18 -8.17
N HIS A 40 -27.62 -29.77 -7.34
CA HIS A 40 -28.37 -30.69 -6.51
C HIS A 40 -29.09 -31.67 -7.43
N GLU A 41 -28.79 -32.96 -7.29
CA GLU A 41 -29.50 -34.01 -8.00
C GLU A 41 -30.95 -33.96 -7.52
N ASN A 42 -31.84 -33.40 -8.35
CA ASN A 42 -33.24 -33.26 -8.00
C ASN A 42 -33.80 -34.68 -7.78
N ALA A 43 -34.31 -34.94 -6.57
CA ALA A 43 -35.02 -36.17 -6.26
C ALA A 43 -35.97 -36.52 -7.40
N VAL A 44 -35.93 -37.77 -7.85
CA VAL A 44 -36.78 -38.23 -8.95
C VAL A 44 -38.22 -37.99 -8.53
N ASP A 45 -38.88 -37.04 -9.19
CA ASP A 45 -40.29 -36.78 -8.98
C ASP A 45 -41.08 -38.00 -9.48
N GLU A 46 -41.44 -38.88 -8.54
CA GLU A 46 -42.23 -40.08 -8.78
C GLU A 46 -43.73 -39.78 -8.91
N SER A 47 -44.16 -38.54 -8.68
CA SER A 47 -45.58 -38.14 -8.70
C SER A 47 -46.21 -38.05 -10.11
N GLY A 48 -45.58 -38.68 -11.12
CA GLY A 48 -46.05 -38.65 -12.50
C GLY A 48 -45.82 -39.96 -13.26
N CYS A 49 -46.37 -40.04 -14.48
CA CYS A 49 -46.27 -41.22 -15.34
C CYS A 49 -44.81 -41.68 -15.53
N GLN A 50 -44.56 -42.98 -15.29
CA GLN A 50 -43.24 -43.61 -15.35
C GLN A 50 -42.97 -44.42 -16.64
N CYS A 51 -43.80 -44.24 -17.68
CA CYS A 51 -43.56 -44.91 -18.97
C CYS A 51 -42.27 -44.40 -19.64
N ASN A 52 -41.66 -45.22 -20.51
CA ASN A 52 -40.40 -44.88 -21.18
C ASN A 52 -40.48 -43.54 -21.95
N GLY A 53 -41.60 -43.25 -22.61
CA GLY A 53 -41.79 -41.97 -23.31
C GLY A 53 -41.79 -40.75 -22.38
N CYS A 54 -42.42 -40.86 -21.20
CA CYS A 54 -42.47 -39.80 -20.20
C CYS A 54 -41.11 -39.59 -19.50
N LYS A 55 -40.34 -40.67 -19.26
CA LYS A 55 -38.96 -40.58 -18.73
C LYS A 55 -38.05 -39.81 -19.70
N VAL A 56 -37.99 -40.24 -20.96
CA VAL A 56 -37.15 -39.61 -22.00
C VAL A 56 -37.49 -38.12 -22.18
N LYS A 57 -38.78 -37.74 -22.17
CA LYS A 57 -39.20 -36.34 -22.29
C LYS A 57 -38.77 -35.49 -21.09
N ARG A 58 -38.77 -36.06 -19.88
CA ARG A 58 -38.34 -35.39 -18.64
C ARG A 58 -36.82 -35.20 -18.63
N ASP A 59 -36.09 -36.23 -19.03
CA ASP A 59 -34.63 -36.19 -19.12
C ASP A 59 -34.18 -35.18 -20.20
N ARG A 60 -34.89 -35.13 -21.34
CA ARG A 60 -34.67 -34.11 -22.37
C ARG A 60 -34.89 -32.69 -21.84
N LYS A 61 -35.94 -32.45 -21.04
CA LYS A 61 -36.16 -31.14 -20.40
C LYS A 61 -35.08 -30.78 -19.36
N ARG A 62 -34.51 -31.77 -18.65
CA ARG A 62 -33.40 -31.57 -17.71
C ARG A 62 -32.10 -31.25 -18.43
N ALA A 63 -31.83 -31.90 -19.57
CA ALA A 63 -30.63 -31.67 -20.38
C ALA A 63 -30.59 -30.29 -21.05
N ILE A 64 -31.74 -29.65 -21.29
CA ILE A 64 -31.85 -28.34 -21.96
C ILE A 64 -31.82 -27.16 -20.95
N LYS A 65 -31.21 -27.30 -19.77
CA LYS A 65 -30.99 -26.16 -18.84
C LYS A 65 -29.53 -25.66 -18.88
N PRO A 66 -29.03 -25.11 -20.00
CA PRO A 66 -27.64 -24.65 -20.09
C PRO A 66 -27.38 -23.43 -19.19
N TRP A 67 -28.41 -22.63 -18.89
CA TRP A 67 -28.29 -21.34 -18.19
C TRP A 67 -27.84 -21.45 -16.73
N GLU A 68 -28.12 -22.55 -16.04
CA GLU A 68 -27.68 -22.73 -14.66
C GLU A 68 -26.19 -23.10 -14.58
N TYR A 69 -25.70 -23.89 -15.55
CA TYR A 69 -24.29 -24.22 -15.66
C TYR A 69 -23.45 -23.02 -16.12
N THR A 70 -23.96 -22.21 -17.07
CA THR A 70 -23.26 -21.00 -17.50
C THR A 70 -23.17 -19.94 -16.39
N LYS A 71 -24.21 -19.81 -15.54
CA LYS A 71 -24.15 -18.97 -14.33
C LYS A 71 -23.09 -19.44 -13.33
N GLN A 72 -23.01 -20.75 -13.07
CA GLN A 72 -21.99 -21.31 -12.18
C GLN A 72 -20.58 -21.10 -12.75
N GLY A 73 -20.41 -21.29 -14.06
CA GLY A 73 -19.16 -20.99 -14.76
C GLY A 73 -18.77 -19.52 -14.70
N LEU A 74 -19.73 -18.60 -14.87
CA LEU A 74 -19.50 -17.16 -14.76
C LEU A 74 -19.03 -16.77 -13.34
N LYS A 75 -19.67 -17.31 -12.29
CA LYS A 75 -19.27 -17.06 -10.90
C LYS A 75 -17.85 -17.56 -10.62
N ALA A 76 -17.52 -18.76 -11.08
CA ALA A 76 -16.17 -19.30 -10.94
C ALA A 76 -15.13 -18.46 -11.69
N LEU A 77 -15.46 -17.99 -12.90
CA LEU A 77 -14.58 -17.12 -13.69
C LEU A 77 -14.35 -15.77 -13.00
N VAL A 78 -15.39 -15.14 -12.44
CA VAL A 78 -15.25 -13.91 -11.67
C VAL A 78 -14.36 -14.12 -10.43
N LEU A 79 -14.57 -15.21 -9.68
CA LEU A 79 -13.72 -15.54 -8.53
C LEU A 79 -12.25 -15.75 -8.95
N LEU A 80 -11.99 -16.43 -10.07
CA LEU A 80 -10.63 -16.63 -10.58
C LEU A 80 -9.95 -15.31 -10.95
N ILE A 81 -10.68 -14.39 -11.60
CA ILE A 81 -10.16 -13.05 -11.91
C ILE A 81 -9.82 -12.28 -10.64
N LEU A 82 -10.69 -12.33 -9.63
CA LEU A 82 -10.47 -11.65 -8.36
C LEU A 82 -9.23 -12.21 -7.62
N TRP A 83 -9.09 -13.54 -7.53
CA TRP A 83 -7.89 -14.17 -6.97
C TRP A 83 -6.62 -13.84 -7.77
N ALA A 84 -6.68 -13.82 -9.10
CA ALA A 84 -5.54 -13.44 -9.94
C ALA A 84 -5.12 -11.99 -9.71
N ALA A 85 -6.10 -11.07 -9.57
CA ALA A 85 -5.83 -9.67 -9.23
C ALA A 85 -5.19 -9.53 -7.85
N PHE A 86 -5.67 -10.27 -6.84
CA PHE A 86 -5.08 -10.28 -5.50
C PHE A 86 -3.60 -10.72 -5.50
N ILE A 87 -3.30 -11.79 -6.25
CA ILE A 87 -1.94 -12.31 -6.40
C ILE A 87 -1.06 -11.29 -7.12
N TYR A 88 -1.55 -10.67 -8.19
CA TYR A 88 -0.82 -9.64 -8.92
C TYR A 88 -0.49 -8.43 -8.05
N ILE A 89 -1.48 -7.91 -7.29
CA ILE A 89 -1.28 -6.79 -6.37
C ILE A 89 -0.27 -7.16 -5.28
N SER A 90 -0.39 -8.35 -4.68
CA SER A 90 0.57 -8.83 -3.66
C SER A 90 1.99 -8.95 -4.21
N PHE A 91 2.15 -9.43 -5.45
CA PHE A 91 3.44 -9.51 -6.11
C PHE A 91 4.05 -8.12 -6.37
N LYS A 92 3.23 -7.14 -6.78
CA LYS A 92 3.66 -5.75 -6.94
C LYS A 92 4.09 -5.13 -5.61
N VAL A 93 3.36 -5.38 -4.52
CA VAL A 93 3.72 -4.90 -3.17
C VAL A 93 5.01 -5.53 -2.67
N SER A 94 5.26 -6.80 -2.98
CA SER A 94 6.50 -7.48 -2.58
C SER A 94 7.76 -6.90 -3.25
N GLN A 95 7.61 -6.18 -4.36
CA GLN A 95 8.71 -5.47 -5.02
C GLN A 95 8.88 -4.03 -4.55
N ILE A 96 8.01 -3.52 -3.69
CA ILE A 96 8.19 -2.20 -3.08
C ILE A 96 9.27 -2.37 -2.00
N GLU A 97 10.49 -1.94 -2.31
CA GLU A 97 11.57 -1.89 -1.34
C GLU A 97 11.15 -0.99 -0.16
N HIS A 98 11.22 -1.55 1.05
CA HIS A 98 11.11 -0.80 2.29
C HIS A 98 12.41 -0.02 2.49
N ILE A 99 12.52 1.15 1.86
CA ILE A 99 13.56 2.13 2.22
C ILE A 99 13.17 2.74 3.57
N ASN A 100 13.43 2.01 4.65
CA ASN A 100 13.55 2.59 5.98
C ASN A 100 14.93 3.26 6.05
N GLU A 101 15.12 4.36 5.34
CA GLU A 101 16.27 5.23 5.59
C GLU A 101 16.03 5.94 6.93
N GLU A 102 16.57 5.34 7.99
CA GLU A 102 16.70 6.01 9.28
C GLU A 102 17.52 7.29 9.05
N TYR A 103 16.93 8.43 9.38
CA TYR A 103 17.52 9.74 9.12
C TYR A 103 18.81 9.93 9.93
N ASP A 104 19.94 9.96 9.24
CA ASP A 104 21.26 10.12 9.84
C ASP A 104 21.95 11.39 9.29
N PRO A 105 21.99 12.48 10.07
CA PRO A 105 22.55 13.76 9.63
C PRO A 105 24.05 13.68 9.38
N TYR A 106 24.79 12.77 10.03
CA TYR A 106 26.21 12.57 9.79
C TYR A 106 26.43 11.90 8.43
N LYS A 107 25.66 10.84 8.12
CA LYS A 107 25.71 10.19 6.80
C LYS A 107 25.30 11.13 5.67
N ILE A 108 24.28 11.97 5.87
CA ILE A 108 23.84 12.96 4.87
C ILE A 108 24.96 13.94 4.53
N LEU A 109 25.76 14.36 5.51
CA LEU A 109 26.91 15.24 5.30
C LEU A 109 28.19 14.49 4.92
N GLY A 110 28.18 13.16 4.93
CA GLY A 110 29.36 12.31 4.69
C GLY A 110 30.44 12.46 5.77
N LEU A 111 30.03 12.60 7.02
CA LEU A 111 30.89 12.76 8.20
C LEU A 111 30.76 11.56 9.13
N ASP A 112 31.80 11.34 9.95
CA ASP A 112 31.73 10.37 11.05
C ASP A 112 30.91 10.92 12.23
N THR A 113 30.28 10.02 12.98
CA THR A 113 29.53 10.37 14.18
C THR A 113 30.45 11.05 15.20
N GLY A 114 30.11 12.28 15.61
CA GLY A 114 30.91 13.07 16.56
C GLY A 114 31.90 14.04 15.90
N ALA A 115 31.79 14.31 14.60
CA ALA A 115 32.59 15.32 13.91
C ALA A 115 32.53 16.71 14.59
N GLU A 116 33.62 17.46 14.52
CA GLU A 116 33.70 18.78 15.13
C GLU A 116 32.78 19.79 14.41
N PRO A 117 32.17 20.77 15.11
CA PRO A 117 31.35 21.82 14.47
C PRO A 117 32.06 22.56 13.32
N SER A 118 33.40 22.66 13.40
CA SER A 118 34.24 23.25 12.36
C SER A 118 34.17 22.44 11.03
N GLU A 119 34.19 21.11 11.13
CA GLU A 119 34.12 20.17 10.01
C GLU A 119 32.71 20.12 9.41
N ILE A 120 31.69 20.08 10.27
CA ILE A 120 30.28 20.13 9.88
C ILE A 120 30.02 21.37 9.01
N LYS A 121 30.47 22.54 9.47
CA LYS A 121 30.31 23.81 8.73
C LYS A 121 31.08 23.83 7.41
N LYS A 122 32.26 23.20 7.37
CA LYS A 122 33.07 23.09 6.15
C LYS A 122 32.37 22.22 5.11
N LYS A 123 31.89 21.03 5.52
CA LYS A 123 31.18 20.09 4.64
C LYS A 123 29.85 20.63 4.14
N TYR A 124 29.08 21.29 5.01
CA TYR A 124 27.87 21.98 4.60
C TYR A 124 28.14 22.97 3.46
N ARG A 125 29.12 23.86 3.61
CA ARG A 125 29.48 24.84 2.56
C ARG A 125 29.91 24.20 1.25
N GLU A 126 30.62 23.08 1.31
CA GLU A 126 31.04 22.30 0.15
C GLU A 126 29.83 21.69 -0.58
N LEU A 127 28.94 21.02 0.15
CA LEU A 127 27.76 20.36 -0.39
C LEU A 127 26.71 21.36 -0.90
N THR A 128 26.43 22.43 -0.18
CA THR A 128 25.53 23.52 -0.60
C THR A 128 25.98 24.13 -1.92
N LYS A 129 27.30 24.30 -2.14
CA LYS A 129 27.83 24.86 -3.38
C LYS A 129 27.57 23.95 -4.58
N THR A 130 27.62 22.64 -4.36
CA THR A 130 27.46 21.58 -5.37
C THR A 130 25.99 21.29 -5.68
N HIS A 131 25.13 21.22 -4.65
CA HIS A 131 23.71 20.89 -4.78
C HIS A 131 22.79 22.11 -4.85
N HIS A 132 23.31 23.31 -5.07
CA HIS A 132 22.49 24.53 -5.13
C HIS A 132 21.47 24.46 -6.29
N PRO A 133 20.17 24.73 -6.06
CA PRO A 133 19.14 24.67 -7.10
C PRO A 133 19.43 25.61 -8.28
N ASP A 134 19.92 26.85 -8.02
CA ASP A 134 20.31 27.79 -9.09
C ASP A 134 21.43 27.29 -10.02
N ARG A 135 22.18 26.26 -9.63
CA ARG A 135 23.25 25.66 -10.44
C ARG A 135 22.84 24.33 -11.08
N GLY A 136 21.55 23.99 -11.05
CA GLY A 136 21.02 22.72 -11.55
C GLY A 136 21.19 21.55 -10.58
N GLY A 137 21.39 21.82 -9.29
CA GLY A 137 21.39 20.80 -8.24
C GLY A 137 19.99 20.30 -7.89
N ASN A 138 19.92 19.16 -7.20
CA ASN A 138 18.65 18.58 -6.75
C ASN A 138 18.16 19.28 -5.48
N GLU A 139 17.00 19.95 -5.55
CA GLU A 139 16.34 20.65 -4.44
C GLU A 139 16.10 19.74 -3.23
N GLN A 140 15.69 18.48 -3.46
CA GLN A 140 15.46 17.53 -2.37
C GLN A 140 16.74 17.23 -1.60
N GLN A 141 17.88 17.09 -2.30
CA GLN A 141 19.18 16.87 -1.65
C GLN A 141 19.64 18.12 -0.89
N PHE A 142 19.41 19.31 -1.46
CA PHE A 142 19.74 20.57 -0.80
C PHE A 142 19.00 20.73 0.53
N ASP A 143 17.69 20.44 0.55
CA ASP A 143 16.88 20.49 1.76
C ASP A 143 17.35 19.48 2.81
N LEU A 144 17.69 18.26 2.39
CA LEU A 144 18.26 17.24 3.29
C LEU A 144 19.59 17.70 3.91
N ILE A 145 20.49 18.29 3.11
CA ILE A 145 21.77 18.83 3.59
C ILE A 145 21.53 19.97 4.60
N ALA A 146 20.59 20.87 4.32
CA ALA A 146 20.24 21.97 5.21
C ALA A 146 19.66 21.48 6.54
N LYS A 147 18.74 20.51 6.50
CA LYS A 147 18.18 19.86 7.70
C LYS A 147 19.26 19.15 8.51
N ALA A 148 20.19 18.45 7.86
CA ALA A 148 21.28 17.75 8.55
C ALA A 148 22.23 18.72 9.26
N TYR A 149 22.58 19.83 8.60
CA TYR A 149 23.38 20.89 9.22
C TYR A 149 22.68 21.53 10.42
N GLN A 150 21.39 21.82 10.32
CA GLN A 150 20.61 22.38 11.43
C GLN A 150 20.56 21.42 12.62
N ALA A 151 20.33 20.13 12.37
CA ALA A 151 20.31 19.07 13.38
C ALA A 151 21.62 19.00 14.19
N LEU A 152 22.77 19.19 13.54
CA LEU A 152 24.08 19.06 14.19
C LEU A 152 24.66 20.37 14.74
N THR A 153 24.14 21.52 14.32
CA THR A 153 24.67 22.83 14.74
C THR A 153 24.05 23.33 16.04
N ASN A 154 22.78 22.99 16.31
CA ASN A 154 22.14 23.34 17.58
C ASN A 154 22.42 22.24 18.62
N ASP A 155 22.91 22.64 19.80
CA ASP A 155 23.27 21.71 20.86
C ASP A 155 22.07 20.88 21.33
N GLU A 156 20.88 21.49 21.40
CA GLU A 156 19.65 20.80 21.80
C GLU A 156 19.25 19.72 20.77
N SER A 157 19.29 20.04 19.48
CA SER A 157 18.93 19.07 18.43
C SER A 157 19.96 17.95 18.30
N ARG A 158 21.24 18.25 18.55
CA ARG A 158 22.30 17.24 18.55
C ARG A 158 22.13 16.27 19.72
N GLU A 159 21.88 16.79 20.93
CA GLU A 159 21.58 15.95 22.11
C GLU A 159 20.33 15.09 21.88
N ASN A 160 19.27 15.68 21.30
CA ASN A 160 18.07 14.96 20.93
C ASN A 160 18.33 13.83 19.95
N TRP A 161 19.16 14.06 18.93
CA TRP A 161 19.54 13.02 17.99
C TRP A 161 20.35 11.90 18.65
N GLU A 162 21.31 12.24 19.52
CA GLU A 162 22.10 11.24 20.25
C GLU A 162 21.25 10.38 21.20
N LYS A 163 20.21 10.98 21.80
CA LYS A 163 19.35 10.30 22.78
C LYS A 163 18.17 9.55 22.17
N TYR A 164 17.59 10.07 21.08
CA TYR A 164 16.34 9.56 20.50
C TYR A 164 16.47 9.15 19.02
N GLY A 165 17.63 9.34 18.39
CA GLY A 165 17.84 9.09 16.96
C GLY A 165 17.18 10.13 16.03
N ASN A 166 16.63 11.23 16.57
CA ASN A 166 15.95 12.27 15.79
C ASN A 166 16.25 13.67 16.34
N PRO A 167 16.57 14.67 15.49
CA PRO A 167 16.91 16.02 15.97
C PRO A 167 15.76 16.78 16.63
N ASP A 168 14.50 16.42 16.34
CA ASP A 168 13.32 17.08 16.92
C ASP A 168 12.98 16.60 18.35
N GLY A 169 13.76 15.66 18.90
CA GLY A 169 13.54 15.12 20.24
C GLY A 169 12.58 13.94 20.29
N PRO A 170 12.00 13.62 21.45
CA PRO A 170 11.12 12.48 21.61
C PRO A 170 9.87 12.69 20.75
N LYS A 171 9.75 11.88 19.69
CA LYS A 171 8.59 11.93 18.80
C LYS A 171 7.32 11.68 19.65
N ALA A 172 6.44 12.67 19.71
CA ALA A 172 5.08 12.43 20.17
C ALA A 172 4.47 11.34 19.27
N MET A 173 3.63 10.47 19.83
CA MET A 173 2.91 9.42 19.08
C MET A 173 2.23 10.07 17.86
N THR A 174 2.85 9.92 16.69
CA THR A 174 2.39 10.53 15.45
C THR A 174 1.53 9.49 14.75
N PHE A 175 0.27 9.82 14.52
CA PHE A 175 -0.66 8.92 13.85
C PHE A 175 -0.47 9.07 12.34
N GLY A 176 0.23 8.12 11.73
CA GLY A 176 0.29 8.01 10.27
C GLY A 176 -1.05 7.52 9.73
N ILE A 177 -1.61 8.24 8.75
CA ILE A 177 -2.78 7.77 8.01
C ILE A 177 -2.26 7.11 6.73
N ALA A 178 -2.68 5.87 6.46
CA ALA A 178 -2.28 5.10 5.29
C ALA A 178 -2.94 5.61 3.98
N LEU A 179 -3.26 6.90 3.86
CA LEU A 179 -3.80 7.50 2.64
C LEU A 179 -2.65 8.13 1.85
N PRO A 180 -2.60 7.92 0.52
CA PRO A 180 -1.55 8.52 -0.28
C PRO A 180 -1.79 10.03 -0.42
N LYS A 181 -0.70 10.82 -0.42
CA LYS A 181 -0.77 12.29 -0.42
C LYS A 181 -1.65 12.88 -1.54
N TRP A 182 -1.61 12.29 -2.74
CA TRP A 182 -2.39 12.76 -3.90
C TRP A 182 -3.91 12.75 -3.69
N ILE A 183 -4.42 11.93 -2.76
CA ILE A 183 -5.86 11.86 -2.48
C ILE A 183 -6.33 12.98 -1.53
N VAL A 184 -5.40 13.59 -0.77
CA VAL A 184 -5.69 14.61 0.24
C VAL A 184 -5.28 16.02 -0.19
N SER A 185 -4.24 16.16 -1.01
CA SER A 185 -3.74 17.48 -1.40
C SER A 185 -4.66 18.18 -2.41
N ASP A 186 -5.14 19.39 -2.05
CA ASP A 186 -6.01 20.27 -2.87
C ASP A 186 -5.44 20.60 -4.26
N GLN A 187 -4.12 20.46 -4.43
CA GLN A 187 -3.42 20.81 -5.66
C GLN A 187 -3.75 19.90 -6.85
N TYR A 188 -4.29 18.69 -6.64
CA TYR A 188 -4.68 17.77 -7.72
C TYR A 188 -6.20 17.70 -7.95
N VAL A 189 -7.01 18.13 -6.97
CA VAL A 189 -8.48 18.10 -7.05
C VAL A 189 -9.01 19.24 -7.93
N SER A 190 -8.25 20.32 -8.08
CA SER A 190 -8.58 21.47 -8.94
C SER A 190 -8.41 21.23 -10.44
N PHE A 191 -7.90 20.06 -10.85
CA PHE A 191 -7.73 19.64 -12.24
C PHE A 191 -8.68 18.53 -12.70
N LEU A 192 -9.62 18.10 -11.84
CA LEU A 192 -10.74 17.21 -12.16
C LEU A 192 -12.05 18.00 -12.18
#